data_AF-A0A7S3FKE2-F1
#
_entry.id   AF-A0A7S3FKE2-F1
#
_cell.length_a   1.000
_cell.length_b   1.000
_cell.length_c   1.000
_cell.angle_alpha   90.00
_cell.angle_beta   90.00
_cell.angle_gamma   90.00
#
_symmetry.space_group_name_H-M   'P 1'
#
loop_
_entity.id
_entity.type
_entity.pdbx_description
1 polymer ?
#
loop_
_entity_poly.entity_id
_entity_poly.type
_entity_poly.pdbx_seq_one_letter_code
_entity_poly.pdbx_strand_id
1 'polypeptide(L)'
;SAATDGANAYRRWATGNTGLPLVDAAMRELVTTGYCSSRARQNAASVLTKDLCVDWRAGAALFQFLLADHDVGSNFGNWAYFSGVGFDPKNRHYRSISQAIKYDPCGAYVRRWLPALREASDAEALWPFDGAVPGWPEPIVAPRTQLSYPDAVERFGE
;
A
#
# COMPACT_ATOMS: atom_id res chain seq x y z
N SER A 1 16.22 14.68 10.99
CA SER A 1 15.72 15.83 10.21
C SER A 1 14.70 15.29 9.21
N ALA A 2 13.86 16.13 8.60
CA ALA A 2 12.83 15.67 7.65
C ALA A 2 13.34 14.72 6.55
N ALA A 3 14.62 14.83 6.15
CA ALA A 3 15.27 13.91 5.21
C ALA A 3 15.52 12.49 5.78
N THR A 4 15.83 12.40 7.08
CA THR A 4 15.96 11.13 7.82
C THR A 4 14.62 10.42 7.92
N ASP A 5 13.53 11.18 8.12
CA ASP A 5 12.17 10.64 8.27
C ASP A 5 11.65 10.13 6.91
N GLY A 6 11.88 10.87 5.82
CA GLY A 6 11.54 10.44 4.46
C GLY A 6 12.31 9.22 3.99
N ALA A 7 13.62 9.14 4.27
CA ALA A 7 14.43 7.96 3.95
C ALA A 7 14.00 6.72 4.76
N ASN A 8 13.56 6.91 6.00
CA ASN A 8 12.97 5.84 6.81
C ASN A 8 11.64 5.36 6.23
N ALA A 9 10.74 6.28 5.87
CA ALA A 9 9.44 5.96 5.28
C ALA A 9 9.56 5.18 3.96
N TYR A 10 10.45 5.61 3.05
CA TYR A 10 10.70 4.87 1.81
C TYR A 10 11.18 3.44 2.07
N ARG A 11 12.12 3.25 3.01
CA ARG A 11 12.63 1.90 3.36
C ARG A 11 11.52 1.02 3.94
N ARG A 12 10.68 1.57 4.82
CA ARG A 12 9.52 0.84 5.37
C ARG A 12 8.53 0.44 4.28
N TRP A 13 8.28 1.33 3.31
CA TRP A 13 7.49 1.01 2.13
C TRP A 13 8.13 -0.07 1.27
N ALA A 14 9.41 0.09 0.90
CA ALA A 14 10.13 -0.85 0.05
C ALA A 14 10.22 -2.28 0.64
N THR A 15 10.17 -2.40 1.97
CA THR A 15 10.29 -3.67 2.69
C THR A 15 8.96 -4.24 3.20
N GLY A 16 7.82 -3.59 2.91
CA GLY A 16 6.51 -4.04 3.38
C GLY A 16 6.35 -4.01 4.91
N ASN A 17 6.77 -2.90 5.51
CA ASN A 17 6.68 -2.58 6.94
C ASN A 17 6.05 -1.19 7.18
N THR A 18 5.11 -0.79 6.33
CA THR A 18 4.36 0.47 6.44
C THR A 18 3.35 0.45 7.57
N GLY A 19 2.89 -0.73 8.00
CA GLY A 19 1.77 -0.91 8.90
C GLY A 19 0.41 -0.89 8.19
N LEU A 20 0.35 -0.62 6.88
CA LEU A 20 -0.87 -0.71 6.07
C LEU A 20 -0.97 -2.12 5.46
N PRO A 21 -1.98 -2.95 5.82
CA PRO A 21 -2.00 -4.37 5.46
C PRO A 21 -1.89 -4.64 3.96
N LEU A 22 -2.66 -3.94 3.13
CA LEU A 22 -2.66 -4.16 1.67
C LEU A 22 -1.31 -3.81 1.04
N VAL A 23 -0.68 -2.73 1.48
CA VAL A 23 0.62 -2.29 0.95
C VAL A 23 1.72 -3.23 1.41
N ASP A 24 1.71 -3.63 2.68
CA ASP A 24 2.71 -4.55 3.22
C ASP A 24 2.63 -5.92 2.56
N ALA A 25 1.40 -6.43 2.34
CA ALA A 25 1.17 -7.65 1.58
C ALA A 25 1.68 -7.54 0.14
N ALA A 26 1.37 -6.44 -0.55
CA ALA A 26 1.80 -6.18 -1.92
C ALA A 26 3.32 -6.17 -2.08
N MET A 27 4.02 -5.48 -1.18
CA MET A 27 5.48 -5.37 -1.24
C MET A 27 6.16 -6.70 -0.89
N ARG A 28 5.59 -7.47 0.04
CA ARG A 28 6.09 -8.83 0.35
C ARG A 28 5.85 -9.82 -0.78
N GLU A 29 4.69 -9.77 -1.44
CA GLU A 29 4.41 -10.55 -2.65
C GLU A 29 5.44 -10.23 -3.74
N LEU A 30 5.66 -8.93 -4.00
CA LEU A 30 6.60 -8.46 -5.02
C LEU A 30 8.02 -8.97 -4.77
N VAL A 31 8.54 -8.81 -3.55
CA VAL A 31 9.89 -9.25 -3.19
C VAL A 31 10.03 -10.78 -3.28
N THR A 32 8.98 -11.52 -2.92
CA THR A 32 9.05 -12.99 -2.86
C THR A 32 8.88 -13.64 -4.23
N THR A 33 8.03 -13.07 -5.09
CA THR A 33 7.59 -13.74 -6.33
C THR A 33 7.99 -13.02 -7.61
N GLY A 34 8.42 -11.76 -7.50
CA GLY A 34 8.59 -10.87 -8.65
C GLY A 34 7.27 -10.50 -9.33
N TYR A 35 6.13 -10.73 -8.68
CA TYR A 35 4.82 -10.38 -9.20
C TYR A 35 4.04 -9.56 -8.16
N CYS A 36 3.10 -8.75 -8.64
CA CYS A 36 2.14 -8.04 -7.80
C CYS A 36 0.92 -7.71 -8.68
N SER A 37 -0.30 -7.90 -8.17
CA SER A 37 -1.51 -7.61 -8.94
C SER A 37 -1.60 -6.13 -9.33
N SER A 38 -2.22 -5.79 -10.47
CA SER A 38 -2.39 -4.39 -10.90
C SER A 38 -3.03 -3.50 -9.82
N ARG A 39 -4.00 -4.04 -9.07
CA ARG A 39 -4.63 -3.35 -7.94
C ARG A 39 -3.65 -3.08 -6.80
N ALA A 40 -2.80 -4.04 -6.48
CA ALA A 40 -1.79 -3.89 -5.45
C ALA A 40 -0.70 -2.87 -5.87
N ARG A 41 -0.26 -2.90 -7.14
CA ARG A 41 0.67 -1.89 -7.70
C ARG A 41 0.10 -0.46 -7.60
N GLN A 42 -1.18 -0.26 -7.91
CA GLN A 42 -1.87 1.03 -7.78
C GLN A 42 -1.83 1.57 -6.35
N ASN A 43 -2.14 0.73 -5.36
CA ASN A 43 -2.16 1.13 -3.95
C ASN A 43 -0.76 1.43 -3.43
N ALA A 44 0.23 0.58 -3.77
CA ALA A 44 1.62 0.79 -3.39
C ALA A 44 2.16 2.12 -3.97
N ALA A 45 1.89 2.42 -5.24
CA ALA A 45 2.29 3.67 -5.88
C ALA A 45 1.58 4.89 -5.29
N SER A 46 0.29 4.78 -5.01
CA SER A 46 -0.47 5.87 -4.40
C SER A 46 0.07 6.23 -3.02
N VAL A 47 0.32 5.24 -2.15
CA VAL A 47 0.88 5.50 -0.82
C VAL A 47 2.27 6.14 -0.92
N LEU A 48 3.13 5.63 -1.80
CA LEU A 48 4.48 6.18 -1.96
C LEU A 48 4.46 7.67 -2.36
N THR A 49 3.58 8.03 -3.30
CA THR A 49 3.64 9.35 -3.94
C THR A 49 2.71 10.37 -3.33
N LYS A 50 1.54 9.96 -2.85
CA LYS A 50 0.50 10.86 -2.31
C LYS A 50 0.60 11.00 -0.80
N ASP A 51 0.92 9.92 -0.10
CA ASP A 51 0.98 9.94 1.36
C ASP A 51 2.41 10.18 1.88
N LEU A 52 3.42 9.55 1.27
CA LEU A 52 4.82 9.73 1.67
C LEU A 52 5.56 10.84 0.91
N CYS A 53 4.93 11.44 -0.10
CA CYS A 53 5.50 12.49 -0.94
C CYS A 53 6.88 12.13 -1.54
N VAL A 54 7.12 10.83 -1.79
CA VAL A 54 8.36 10.35 -2.41
C VAL A 54 8.23 10.42 -3.93
N ASP A 55 9.33 10.77 -4.60
CA ASP A 55 9.40 10.79 -6.06
C ASP A 55 9.09 9.40 -6.64
N TRP A 56 8.10 9.36 -7.53
CA TRP A 56 7.61 8.15 -8.18
C TRP A 56 8.71 7.35 -8.90
N ARG A 57 9.78 8.01 -9.37
CA ARG A 57 10.90 7.37 -10.06
C ARG A 57 11.63 6.39 -9.16
N ALA A 58 11.66 6.64 -7.84
CA ALA A 58 12.24 5.70 -6.87
C ALA A 58 11.44 4.40 -6.81
N GLY A 59 10.10 4.50 -6.79
CA GLY A 59 9.22 3.34 -6.85
C GLY A 59 9.32 2.58 -8.17
N ALA A 60 9.34 3.30 -9.29
CA ALA A 60 9.50 2.72 -10.63
C ALA A 60 10.83 1.94 -10.76
N ALA A 61 11.92 2.50 -10.25
CA ALA A 61 13.24 1.84 -10.26
C ALA A 61 13.26 0.57 -9.39
N LEU A 62 12.62 0.59 -8.22
CA LEU A 62 12.49 -0.62 -7.40
C LEU A 62 11.68 -1.70 -8.11
N PHE A 63 10.55 -1.33 -8.71
CA PHE A 63 9.69 -2.26 -9.44
C PHE A 63 10.38 -2.80 -10.69
N GLN A 64 11.21 -2.00 -11.36
CA GLN A 64 12.05 -2.47 -12.45
C GLN A 64 13.00 -3.59 -12.03
N PHE A 65 13.55 -3.50 -10.81
CA PHE A 65 14.45 -4.52 -10.30
C PHE A 65 13.74 -5.80 -9.86
N LEU A 66 12.52 -5.68 -9.33
CA LEU A 66 11.80 -6.81 -8.72
C LEU A 66 10.83 -7.52 -9.68
N LEU A 67 10.21 -6.83 -10.62
CA LEU A 67 9.16 -7.41 -11.46
C LEU A 67 9.73 -8.40 -12.48
N ALA A 68 9.27 -9.64 -12.41
CA ALA A 68 9.53 -10.67 -13.41
C ALA A 68 8.88 -10.34 -14.77
N ASP A 69 7.76 -9.59 -14.74
CA ASP A 69 7.02 -9.13 -15.92
C ASP A 69 7.39 -7.69 -16.35
N HIS A 70 8.57 -7.20 -15.96
CA HIS A 70 8.95 -5.82 -16.20
C HIS A 70 8.99 -5.46 -17.70
N ASP A 71 8.22 -4.43 -18.05
CA ASP A 71 8.33 -3.69 -19.30
C ASP A 71 8.50 -2.20 -18.99
N VAL A 72 9.42 -1.52 -19.67
CA VAL A 72 9.78 -0.12 -19.39
C VAL A 72 8.58 0.80 -19.60
N GLY A 73 7.86 0.65 -20.72
CA GLY A 73 6.73 1.51 -21.06
C GLY A 73 5.58 1.35 -20.08
N SER A 74 5.22 0.09 -19.82
CA SER A 74 4.15 -0.25 -18.89
C SER A 74 4.48 0.15 -17.45
N ASN A 75 5.71 -0.09 -16.98
CA ASN A 75 6.10 0.24 -15.61
C ASN A 75 6.17 1.76 -15.40
N PHE A 76 7.04 2.47 -16.14
CA PHE A 76 7.23 3.91 -15.94
C PHE A 76 5.98 4.71 -16.30
N GLY A 77 5.24 4.30 -17.33
CA GLY A 77 3.97 4.92 -17.71
C GLY A 77 2.91 4.81 -16.62
N ASN A 78 2.73 3.61 -16.04
CA ASN A 78 1.78 3.40 -14.94
C ASN A 78 2.20 4.16 -13.68
N TRP A 79 3.50 4.17 -13.34
CA TRP A 79 3.99 4.92 -12.18
C TRP A 79 3.76 6.43 -12.32
N ALA A 80 4.07 6.99 -13.48
CA ALA A 80 3.79 8.39 -13.78
C ALA A 80 2.28 8.68 -13.62
N TYR A 81 1.45 7.85 -14.26
CA TYR A 81 -0.02 7.97 -14.20
C TYR A 81 -0.58 7.89 -12.77
N PHE A 82 -0.21 6.89 -11.96
CA PHE A 82 -0.72 6.74 -10.58
C PHE A 82 -0.25 7.85 -9.65
N SER A 83 0.91 8.42 -9.93
CA SER A 83 1.46 9.54 -9.15
C SER A 83 0.81 10.88 -9.52
N GLY A 84 -0.05 10.89 -10.55
CA GLY A 84 -0.69 12.08 -11.07
C GLY A 84 0.26 13.01 -11.82
N VAL A 85 1.37 12.47 -12.33
CA VAL A 85 2.36 13.20 -13.15
C VAL A 85 2.36 12.58 -14.54
N GLY A 86 1.90 13.30 -15.57
CA GLY A 86 1.75 12.73 -16.90
C GLY A 86 0.80 13.52 -17.80
N PHE A 87 0.45 12.94 -18.94
CA PHE A 87 -0.34 13.60 -19.99
C PHE A 87 -1.84 13.79 -19.63
N ASP A 88 -2.39 12.98 -18.71
CA ASP A 88 -3.74 13.14 -18.13
C ASP A 88 -3.67 12.98 -16.59
N PRO A 89 -3.20 14.01 -15.86
CA PRO A 89 -2.98 13.91 -14.42
C PRO A 89 -4.31 13.92 -13.68
N LYS A 90 -4.84 12.73 -13.37
CA LYS A 90 -5.98 12.62 -12.45
C LYS A 90 -5.46 12.63 -11.03
N ASN A 91 -6.03 13.48 -10.19
CA ASN A 91 -5.71 13.53 -8.76
C ASN A 91 -6.41 12.37 -8.00
N ARG A 92 -6.16 11.13 -8.43
CA ARG A 92 -6.69 9.93 -7.76
C ARG A 92 -5.79 9.57 -6.58
N HIS A 93 -6.41 9.43 -5.41
CA HIS A 93 -5.78 8.87 -4.22
C HIS A 93 -6.39 7.51 -3.97
N TYR A 94 -5.59 6.45 -4.10
CA TYR A 94 -6.02 5.09 -3.79
C TYR A 94 -5.87 4.86 -2.30
N ARG A 95 -7.01 4.93 -1.62
CA ARG A 95 -7.13 4.71 -0.18
C ARG A 95 -7.01 3.22 0.12
N SER A 96 -5.84 2.80 0.59
CA SER A 96 -5.43 1.39 0.62
C SER A 96 -6.36 0.48 1.44
N ILE A 97 -6.87 0.95 2.57
CA ILE A 97 -7.79 0.19 3.42
C ILE A 97 -9.15 0.01 2.72
N SER A 98 -9.72 1.07 2.16
CA SER A 98 -10.95 0.97 1.36
C SER A 98 -10.82 0.07 0.13
N GLN A 99 -9.66 0.10 -0.53
CA GLN A 99 -9.41 -0.83 -1.63
C GLN A 99 -9.35 -2.28 -1.14
N ALA A 100 -8.78 -2.54 0.04
CA ALA A 100 -8.77 -3.85 0.65
C ALA A 100 -10.19 -4.32 1.02
N ILE A 101 -10.99 -3.49 1.69
CA ILE A 101 -12.41 -3.78 2.00
C ILE A 101 -13.18 -4.15 0.73
N LYS A 102 -12.96 -3.42 -0.36
CA LYS A 102 -13.68 -3.65 -1.62
C LYS A 102 -13.26 -4.92 -2.36
N TYR A 103 -11.96 -5.21 -2.43
CA TYR A 103 -11.42 -6.26 -3.31
C TYR A 103 -10.90 -7.51 -2.59
N ASP A 104 -10.72 -7.43 -1.28
CA ASP A 104 -10.31 -8.52 -0.38
C ASP A 104 -11.15 -8.48 0.90
N PRO A 105 -12.50 -8.55 0.82
CA PRO A 105 -13.39 -8.34 1.97
C PRO A 105 -13.17 -9.36 3.10
N CYS A 106 -12.67 -10.55 2.76
CA CYS A 106 -12.29 -11.56 3.74
C CYS A 106 -10.81 -11.49 4.13
N GLY A 107 -10.02 -10.50 3.68
CA GLY A 107 -8.61 -10.40 4.03
C GLY A 107 -7.73 -11.59 3.60
N ALA A 108 -8.16 -12.41 2.64
CA ALA A 108 -7.44 -13.61 2.24
C ALA A 108 -6.08 -13.28 1.62
N TYR A 109 -6.00 -12.20 0.83
CA TYR A 109 -4.75 -11.75 0.24
C TYR A 109 -3.78 -11.21 1.30
N VAL A 110 -4.27 -10.37 2.21
CA VAL A 110 -3.41 -9.82 3.28
C VAL A 110 -2.90 -10.92 4.21
N ARG A 111 -3.75 -11.86 4.63
CA ARG A 111 -3.37 -12.98 5.51
C ARG A 111 -2.36 -13.94 4.85
N ARG A 112 -2.44 -14.11 3.53
CA ARG A 112 -1.47 -14.92 2.77
C ARG A 112 -0.05 -14.37 2.90
N TRP A 113 0.12 -13.05 2.81
CA TRP A 113 1.43 -12.40 2.75
C TRP A 113 1.90 -11.83 4.10
N LEU A 114 1.01 -11.76 5.09
CA LEU A 114 1.30 -11.20 6.41
C LEU A 114 1.08 -12.25 7.51
N PRO A 115 2.15 -12.96 7.93
CA PRO A 115 2.05 -14.00 8.96
C PRO A 115 1.39 -13.55 10.26
N ALA A 116 1.60 -12.30 10.67
CA ALA A 116 1.01 -11.72 11.88
C ALA A 116 -0.53 -11.61 11.83
N LEU A 117 -1.14 -11.65 10.63
CA LEU A 117 -2.58 -11.54 10.44
C LEU A 117 -3.26 -12.89 10.17
N ARG A 118 -2.53 -14.01 10.08
CA ARG A 118 -3.10 -15.31 9.64
C ARG A 118 -4.32 -15.75 10.45
N GLU A 119 -4.27 -15.52 11.75
CA GLU A 119 -5.33 -15.90 12.70
C GLU A 119 -6.30 -14.74 12.99
N ALA A 120 -6.07 -13.56 12.39
CA ALA A 120 -6.95 -12.42 12.57
C ALA A 120 -8.30 -12.67 11.88
N SER A 121 -9.39 -12.18 12.47
CA SER A 121 -10.69 -12.15 11.80
C SER A 121 -10.65 -11.31 10.53
N ASP A 122 -11.67 -11.43 9.68
CA ASP A 122 -11.75 -10.68 8.42
C ASP A 122 -11.67 -9.16 8.66
N ALA A 123 -12.33 -8.67 9.72
CA ALA A 123 -12.30 -7.26 10.09
C ALA A 123 -10.91 -6.82 10.62
N GLU A 124 -10.27 -7.63 11.46
CA GLU A 124 -8.95 -7.33 12.03
C GLU A 124 -7.84 -7.40 10.98
N ALA A 125 -7.94 -8.30 10.00
CA ALA A 125 -6.99 -8.40 8.90
C ALA A 125 -6.95 -7.12 8.05
N LEU A 126 -8.10 -6.46 7.91
CA LEU A 126 -8.24 -5.20 7.17
C LEU A 126 -8.05 -3.96 8.06
N TRP A 127 -8.22 -4.10 9.38
CA TRP A 127 -8.00 -3.07 10.39
C TRP A 127 -7.31 -3.60 11.66
N PRO A 128 -5.98 -3.77 11.65
CA PRO A 128 -5.24 -4.29 12.79
C PRO A 128 -4.86 -3.22 13.85
N PHE A 129 -5.39 -2.00 13.74
CA PHE A 129 -4.87 -0.84 14.47
C PHE A 129 -5.42 -0.66 15.88
N ASP A 130 -6.48 -1.38 16.25
CA ASP A 130 -7.16 -1.23 17.55
C ASP A 130 -6.50 -2.07 18.67
N GLY A 131 -5.27 -2.58 18.43
CA GLY A 131 -4.51 -3.39 19.38
C GLY A 131 -4.87 -4.88 19.38
N ALA A 132 -5.80 -5.31 18.52
CA ALA A 132 -6.24 -6.70 18.41
C ALA A 132 -5.15 -7.65 17.85
N VAL A 133 -4.19 -7.10 17.10
CA VAL A 133 -3.05 -7.87 16.55
C VAL A 133 -1.78 -7.52 17.34
N PRO A 134 -1.30 -8.41 18.22
CA PRO A 134 -0.12 -8.13 19.04
C PRO A 134 1.12 -7.83 18.20
N GLY A 135 1.80 -6.73 18.52
CA GLY A 135 3.03 -6.34 17.84
C GLY A 135 2.85 -5.81 16.41
N TRP A 136 1.63 -5.46 16.00
CA TRP A 136 1.42 -4.80 14.71
C TRP A 136 2.19 -3.46 14.66
N PRO A 137 2.98 -3.19 13.60
CA PRO A 137 3.84 -2.01 13.56
C PRO A 137 3.02 -0.71 13.47
N GLU A 138 3.54 0.34 14.10
CA GLU A 138 2.95 1.68 14.02
C GLU A 138 2.87 2.16 12.56
N PRO A 139 1.68 2.54 12.06
CA PRO A 139 1.51 2.93 10.66
C PRO A 139 2.29 4.20 10.30
N ILE A 140 3.02 4.19 9.18
CA ILE A 140 3.72 5.40 8.66
C ILE A 140 2.76 6.47 8.14
N VAL A 141 1.50 6.09 7.87
CA VAL A 141 0.42 6.97 7.42
C VAL A 141 -0.78 6.69 8.32
N ALA A 142 -1.43 7.74 8.80
CA ALA A 142 -2.60 7.63 9.66
C ALA A 142 -3.70 6.76 9.01
N PRO A 143 -4.09 5.61 9.59
CA PRO A 143 -5.01 4.66 8.95
C PRO A 143 -6.35 5.28 8.52
N ARG A 144 -6.88 6.23 9.30
CA ARG A 144 -8.14 6.94 8.96
C ARG A 144 -8.08 7.64 7.60
N THR A 145 -6.92 8.14 7.17
CA THR A 145 -6.79 8.80 5.84
C THR A 145 -6.87 7.80 4.69
N GLN A 146 -6.71 6.50 4.97
CA GLN A 146 -6.79 5.41 4.00
C GLN A 146 -8.19 4.79 3.91
N LEU A 147 -9.21 5.42 4.52
CA LEU A 147 -10.62 5.11 4.33
C LEU A 147 -11.32 6.15 3.46
N SER A 148 -12.16 5.68 2.55
CA SER A 148 -13.14 6.49 1.84
C SER A 148 -14.17 7.03 2.82
N TYR A 149 -14.87 8.09 2.44
CA TYR A 149 -15.88 8.68 3.32
C TYR A 149 -16.95 7.65 3.74
N PRO A 150 -17.57 6.86 2.83
CA PRO A 150 -18.51 5.81 3.22
C PRO A 150 -17.94 4.80 4.22
N ASP A 151 -16.71 4.30 3.98
CA ASP A 151 -16.12 3.28 4.86
C ASP A 151 -15.72 3.87 6.23
N ALA A 152 -15.35 5.16 6.26
CA ALA A 152 -15.08 5.87 7.50
C ALA A 152 -16.35 6.05 8.35
N VAL A 153 -17.47 6.43 7.71
CA VAL A 153 -18.78 6.53 8.37
C VAL A 153 -19.21 5.17 8.90
N GLU A 154 -19.08 4.10 8.10
CA GLU A 154 -19.44 2.74 8.51
C GLU A 154 -18.63 2.29 9.72
N ARG A 155 -17.33 2.62 9.77
CA ARG A 155 -16.46 2.20 10.87
C ARG A 155 -16.63 3.04 12.14
N PHE A 156 -16.76 4.35 12.02
CA PHE A 156 -16.66 5.28 13.16
C PHE A 156 -17.98 5.97 13.51
N GLY A 157 -19.01 5.88 12.67
CA GLY A 157 -20.30 6.53 12.90
C GLY A 157 -20.28 8.06 12.74
N GLU A 158 -19.27 8.62 12.09
CA GLU A 158 -19.05 10.06 11.85
C GLU A 158 -18.96 10.38 10.36
#